data_AF-R5JE62-F1
#
_entry.id   AF-R5JE62-F1
#
_cell.length_a   1.000
_cell.length_b   1.000
_cell.length_c   1.000
_cell.angle_alpha   90.00
_cell.angle_beta   90.00
_cell.angle_gamma   90.00
#
_symmetry.space_group_name_H-M   'P 1'
#
loop_
_entity.id
_entity.type
_entity.pdbx_description
1 polymer ?
#
loop_
_entity_poly.entity_id
_entity_poly.type
_entity_poly.pdbx_seq_one_letter_code
_entity_poly.pdbx_strand_id
1 'polypeptide(L)'
;MILCDIGYTNTHKNAERLHKNNIIEGIKLAEKTKDFLSGARFVWNPEVSWPLERLWESNPEKREGLIDAIKKGQLSIDASYLNLNTSICSDEELFRRVGRPDDLGLDSVIRRRYL
;
A
#
# COMPACT_ATOMS: atom_id res chain seq x y z
N MET A 1 13.44 2.27 7.08
CA MET A 1 12.49 2.80 6.10
C MET A 1 13.25 2.98 4.80
N ILE A 2 12.84 2.32 3.72
CA ILE A 2 13.42 2.45 2.38
C ILE A 2 12.31 3.10 1.53
N LEU A 3 12.61 4.21 0.86
CA LEU A 3 11.70 4.90 -0.06
C LEU A 3 11.34 3.97 -1.23
N CYS A 4 10.14 4.11 -1.81
CA CYS A 4 9.74 3.33 -2.98
C CYS A 4 10.37 3.85 -4.29
N ASP A 5 11.70 3.84 -4.34
CA ASP A 5 12.49 4.30 -5.48
C ASP A 5 12.79 3.15 -6.45
N ILE A 6 11.90 2.96 -7.41
CA ILE A 6 12.08 1.96 -8.47
C ILE A 6 13.02 2.54 -9.54
N GLY A 7 14.20 1.95 -9.69
CA GLY A 7 15.15 2.31 -10.75
C GLY A 7 16.28 3.27 -10.35
N TYR A 8 16.44 3.56 -9.04
CA TYR A 8 17.54 4.41 -8.55
C TYR A 8 18.80 3.60 -8.17
N THR A 9 18.81 2.94 -7.01
CA THR A 9 19.98 2.20 -6.49
C THR A 9 19.79 0.69 -6.42
N ASN A 10 18.58 0.19 -6.68
CA ASN A 10 18.25 -1.22 -6.50
C ASN A 10 17.53 -1.78 -7.73
N THR A 11 17.68 -3.09 -7.96
CA THR A 11 16.98 -3.76 -9.05
C THR A 11 15.47 -3.81 -8.77
N HIS A 12 14.64 -3.78 -9.82
CA HIS A 12 13.18 -3.84 -9.66
C HIS A 12 12.73 -5.06 -8.83
N LYS A 13 13.35 -6.22 -9.07
CA LYS A 13 13.07 -7.46 -8.32
C LYS A 13 13.40 -7.34 -6.83
N ASN A 14 14.48 -6.65 -6.48
CA ASN A 14 14.84 -6.44 -5.08
C ASN A 14 13.94 -5.41 -4.41
N ALA A 15 13.61 -4.33 -5.10
CA ALA A 15 12.66 -3.33 -4.60
C ALA A 15 11.30 -3.99 -4.29
N GLU A 16 10.76 -4.76 -5.24
CA GLU A 16 9.51 -5.51 -5.06
C GLU A 16 9.55 -6.39 -3.82
N ARG A 17 10.60 -7.22 -3.67
CA ARG A 17 10.75 -8.11 -2.53
C ARG A 17 10.79 -7.34 -1.20
N LEU A 18 11.53 -6.23 -1.14
CA LEU A 18 11.66 -5.42 0.06
C LEU A 18 10.32 -4.77 0.44
N HIS A 19 9.61 -4.18 -0.52
CA HIS A 19 8.33 -3.54 -0.23
C HIS A 19 7.23 -4.53 0.13
N LYS A 20 7.20 -5.72 -0.49
CA LYS A 20 6.31 -6.82 -0.06
C LYS A 20 6.58 -7.24 1.39
N ASN A 21 7.85 -7.37 1.76
CA ASN A 21 8.23 -7.70 3.13
C ASN A 21 7.84 -6.58 4.12
N ASN A 22 8.01 -5.31 3.74
CA ASN A 22 7.63 -4.19 4.60
C ASN A 22 6.14 -4.18 4.93
N ILE A 23 5.26 -4.51 3.97
CA ILE A 23 3.81 -4.63 4.22
C ILE A 23 3.55 -5.74 5.25
N ILE A 24 4.17 -6.91 5.08
CA ILE A 24 3.98 -8.05 5.98
C ILE A 24 4.47 -7.71 7.39
N GLU A 25 5.65 -7.11 7.53
CA GLU A 25 6.19 -6.70 8.83
C GLU A 25 5.37 -5.57 9.45
N GLY A 26 4.87 -4.63 8.63
CA GLY A 26 3.99 -3.56 9.07
C GLY A 26 2.70 -4.09 9.71
N ILE A 27 2.05 -5.08 9.07
CA ILE A 27 0.87 -5.74 9.63
C ILE A 27 1.21 -6.46 10.95
N LYS A 28 2.36 -7.15 11.03
CA LYS A 28 2.79 -7.80 12.28
C LYS A 28 2.99 -6.80 13.42
N LEU A 29 3.55 -5.63 13.14
CA LEU A 29 3.73 -4.56 14.13
C LEU A 29 2.39 -3.96 14.54
N ALA A 30 1.47 -3.76 13.59
CA ALA A 30 0.12 -3.29 13.86
C ALA A 30 -0.67 -4.29 14.73
N GLU A 31 -0.49 -5.59 14.52
CA GLU A 31 -1.09 -6.63 15.36
C GLU A 31 -0.50 -6.64 16.78
N LYS A 32 0.82 -6.48 16.93
CA LYS A 32 1.49 -6.39 18.24
C LYS A 32 1.06 -5.19 19.07
N THR A 33 0.61 -4.12 18.41
CA THR A 33 0.20 -2.86 19.06
C THR A 33 -1.31 -2.73 19.16
N LYS A 34 -2.10 -3.76 18.82
CA LYS A 34 -3.57 -3.70 18.81
C LYS A 34 -4.18 -3.34 20.17
N ASP A 35 -3.55 -3.80 21.25
CA ASP A 35 -4.01 -3.63 22.63
C ASP A 35 -3.51 -2.30 23.25
N PHE A 36 -2.78 -1.48 22.49
CA PHE A 36 -2.34 -0.18 22.96
C PHE A 36 -3.50 0.82 22.92
N LEU A 37 -3.35 1.91 23.69
CA LEU A 37 -4.25 3.06 23.64
C LEU A 37 -4.41 3.53 22.19
N SER A 38 -5.58 4.05 21.85
CA SER A 38 -5.99 4.31 20.46
C SER A 38 -5.00 5.16 19.65
N GLY A 39 -4.30 6.11 20.29
CA GLY A 39 -3.28 6.96 19.66
C GLY A 39 -1.87 6.37 19.59
N ALA A 40 -1.63 5.20 20.19
CA ALA A 40 -0.34 4.52 20.23
C ALA A 40 -0.31 3.25 19.35
N ARG A 41 -1.41 2.95 18.64
CA ARG A 41 -1.49 1.81 17.72
C ARG A 41 -0.71 2.11 16.44
N PHE A 42 0.06 1.14 15.99
CA PHE A 42 0.78 1.25 14.73
C PHE A 42 -0.16 0.98 13.56
N VAL A 43 -0.10 1.85 12.54
CA VAL A 43 -0.77 1.65 11.26
C VAL A 43 0.29 1.71 10.18
N TRP A 44 0.34 0.69 9.33
CA TRP A 44 1.23 0.71 8.18
C TRP A 44 0.60 1.50 7.04
N ASN A 45 1.31 2.54 6.59
CA ASN A 45 0.93 3.36 5.46
C ASN A 45 1.97 3.15 4.36
N PRO A 46 1.70 2.29 3.35
CA PRO A 46 2.58 2.19 2.21
C PRO A 46 2.57 3.52 1.45
N GLU A 47 3.73 3.93 0.96
CA GLU A 47 3.91 5.19 0.21
C GLU A 47 3.15 5.18 -1.13
N VAL A 48 2.97 4.00 -1.72
CA VAL A 48 2.30 3.77 -2.99
C VAL A 48 1.60 2.40 -2.97
N SER A 49 0.57 2.19 -3.79
CA SER A 49 -0.20 0.94 -3.80
C SER A 49 0.42 -0.20 -4.63
N TRP A 50 1.41 0.05 -5.49
CA TRP A 50 2.06 -0.97 -6.33
C TRP A 50 2.56 -2.22 -5.58
N PRO A 51 3.28 -2.11 -4.43
CA PRO A 51 3.73 -3.30 -3.70
C PRO A 51 2.58 -4.15 -3.14
N LEU A 52 1.44 -3.53 -2.84
CA LEU A 52 0.24 -4.23 -2.36
C LEU A 52 -0.37 -5.06 -3.49
N GLU A 53 -0.47 -4.51 -4.70
CA GLU A 53 -0.89 -5.24 -5.89
C GLU A 53 0.06 -6.43 -6.16
N ARG A 54 1.38 -6.21 -6.14
CA ARG A 54 2.35 -7.29 -6.37
C ARG A 54 2.24 -8.40 -5.34
N LEU A 55 2.02 -8.06 -4.07
CA LEU A 55 1.77 -9.03 -3.02
C LEU A 55 0.46 -9.78 -3.25
N TRP A 56 -0.58 -9.07 -3.69
CA TRP A 56 -1.90 -9.64 -4.00
C TRP A 56 -1.85 -10.64 -5.15
N GLU A 57 -1.09 -10.35 -6.19
CA GLU A 57 -0.85 -11.24 -7.32
C GLU A 57 0.01 -12.45 -6.94
N SER A 58 1.14 -12.23 -6.25
CA SER A 58 2.12 -13.28 -5.99
C SER A 58 1.76 -14.21 -4.83
N ASN A 59 0.86 -13.80 -3.92
CA ASN A 59 0.53 -14.52 -2.69
C ASN A 59 -0.99 -14.56 -2.44
N PRO A 60 -1.74 -15.33 -3.24
CA PRO A 60 -3.19 -15.43 -3.10
C PRO A 60 -3.64 -15.91 -1.71
N GLU A 61 -2.83 -16.72 -1.04
CA GLU A 61 -3.09 -17.22 0.32
C GLU A 61 -3.09 -16.13 1.39
N LYS A 62 -2.46 -14.98 1.13
CA LYS A 62 -2.36 -13.86 2.09
C LYS A 62 -3.48 -12.82 1.93
N ARG A 63 -4.31 -12.94 0.89
CA ARG A 63 -5.34 -11.96 0.52
C ARG A 63 -6.34 -11.71 1.64
N GLU A 64 -6.80 -12.77 2.30
CA GLU A 64 -7.74 -12.65 3.42
C GLU A 64 -7.13 -11.87 4.59
N GLY A 65 -5.88 -12.15 4.93
CA GLY A 65 -5.15 -11.43 5.97
C GLY A 65 -4.91 -9.95 5.63
N LEU A 66 -4.68 -9.63 4.36
CA LEU A 66 -4.57 -8.24 3.90
C LEU A 66 -5.91 -7.51 4.03
N ILE A 67 -7.01 -8.12 3.60
CA ILE A 67 -8.36 -7.55 3.72
C ILE A 67 -8.70 -7.33 5.21
N ASP A 68 -8.40 -8.30 6.06
CA ASP A 68 -8.64 -8.20 7.51
C ASP A 68 -7.84 -7.05 8.14
N ALA A 69 -6.55 -6.92 7.80
CA ALA A 69 -5.71 -5.81 8.26
C ALA A 69 -6.23 -4.44 7.82
N ILE A 70 -6.75 -4.32 6.59
CA ILE A 70 -7.37 -3.07 6.09
C ILE A 70 -8.64 -2.76 6.88
N LYS A 71 -9.51 -3.75 7.09
CA LYS A 71 -10.75 -3.60 7.86
C LYS A 71 -10.49 -3.21 9.32
N LYS A 72 -9.46 -3.79 9.94
CA LYS A 72 -9.00 -3.44 11.29
C LYS A 72 -8.31 -2.08 11.38
N GLY A 73 -8.03 -1.44 10.24
CA GLY A 73 -7.30 -0.17 10.18
C GLY A 73 -5.82 -0.29 10.54
N GLN A 74 -5.24 -1.47 10.40
CA GLN A 74 -3.82 -1.78 10.62
C GLN A 74 -2.98 -1.52 9.36
N LEU A 75 -3.63 -1.53 8.18
CA LEU A 75 -3.04 -1.23 6.88
C LEU A 75 -3.91 -0.17 6.17
N SER A 76 -3.30 0.92 5.71
CA SER A 76 -3.94 1.85 4.79
C SER A 76 -3.48 1.61 3.35
N ILE A 77 -4.25 2.11 2.39
CA ILE A 77 -3.95 2.01 0.96
C ILE A 77 -3.77 3.44 0.46
N ASP A 78 -2.63 3.71 -0.16
CA ASP A 78 -2.39 5.00 -0.82
C ASP A 78 -3.21 5.12 -2.10
N ALA A 79 -3.67 6.32 -2.41
CA ALA A 79 -4.42 6.59 -3.65
C ALA A 79 -3.52 6.52 -4.89
N SER A 80 -2.22 6.75 -4.73
CA SER A 80 -1.23 6.77 -5.80
C SER A 80 -0.66 5.37 -6.04
N TYR A 81 -0.66 4.96 -7.31
CA TYR A 81 -0.07 3.67 -7.70
C TYR A 81 1.45 3.65 -7.63
N LEU A 82 2.10 4.74 -8.05
CA LEU A 82 3.54 4.96 -8.01
C LEU A 82 3.81 6.45 -7.75
N ASN A 83 4.89 6.74 -7.05
CA ASN A 83 5.39 8.10 -6.91
C ASN A 83 6.16 8.49 -8.16
N LEU A 84 5.68 9.52 -8.84
CA LEU A 84 6.43 10.14 -9.92
C LEU A 84 7.22 11.32 -9.43
N ASN A 85 8.32 11.55 -10.12
CA ASN A 85 8.94 12.85 -10.16
C ASN A 85 8.03 13.81 -10.95
N THR A 86 7.34 14.70 -10.25
CA THR A 86 6.39 15.65 -10.83
C THR A 86 7.03 16.62 -11.81
N SER A 87 8.35 16.81 -11.79
CA SER A 87 9.06 17.69 -12.72
C SER A 87 9.15 17.18 -14.16
N ILE A 88 8.84 15.90 -14.39
CA ILE A 88 8.87 15.25 -15.72
C ILE A 88 7.47 14.81 -16.19
N CYS A 89 6.42 15.11 -15.42
CA CYS A 89 5.03 14.78 -15.76
C CYS A 89 4.39 15.88 -16.60
N SER A 90 3.59 15.49 -17.60
CA SER A 90 2.61 16.40 -18.19
C SER A 90 1.40 16.53 -17.26
N ASP A 91 0.63 17.60 -17.43
CA ASP A 91 -0.58 17.85 -16.63
C ASP A 91 -1.58 16.68 -16.72
N GLU A 92 -1.72 16.06 -17.89
CA GLU A 92 -2.60 14.89 -18.08
C GLU A 92 -2.13 13.65 -17.33
N GLU A 93 -0.81 13.40 -17.29
CA GLU A 93 -0.22 12.26 -16.58
C GLU A 93 -0.43 12.39 -15.06
N LEU A 94 -0.48 13.61 -14.54
CA LEU A 94 -0.79 13.88 -13.14
C LEU A 94 -2.26 13.61 -12.81
N PHE A 95 -3.19 14.05 -13.66
CA PHE A 95 -4.64 13.85 -13.46
C PHE A 95 -5.05 12.37 -13.53
N ARG A 96 -4.50 11.59 -14.47
CA ARG A 96 -4.81 10.16 -14.60
C ARG A 96 -4.36 9.34 -13.38
N ARG A 97 -3.43 9.85 -12.57
CA ARG A 97 -2.88 9.14 -11.41
C ARG A 97 -3.67 9.32 -10.13
N VAL A 98 -4.33 10.46 -9.95
CA VAL A 98 -5.17 10.72 -8.78
C VAL A 98 -6.59 10.14 -8.95
N GLY A 99 -6.95 9.70 -10.17
CA GLY A 99 -8.31 9.32 -10.52
C GLY A 99 -8.48 7.91 -11.09
N ARG A 100 -8.69 6.93 -10.21
CA ARG A 100 -9.87 6.03 -10.15
C ARG A 100 -9.64 4.88 -9.16
N PRO A 101 -10.48 4.73 -8.12
CA PRO A 101 -10.50 3.54 -7.25
C PRO A 101 -10.92 2.23 -7.95
N ASP A 102 -11.41 2.33 -9.20
CA ASP A 102 -12.23 1.34 -9.87
C ASP A 102 -11.41 0.18 -10.48
N ASP A 103 -10.11 0.38 -10.76
CA ASP A 103 -9.30 -0.57 -11.56
C ASP A 103 -8.62 -1.68 -10.73
N LEU A 104 -8.60 -1.56 -9.39
CA LEU A 104 -7.92 -2.52 -8.50
C LEU A 104 -8.85 -3.58 -7.89
N GLY A 105 -10.15 -3.58 -8.22
CA GLY A 105 -11.13 -4.51 -7.62
C GLY A 105 -11.34 -4.33 -6.10
N LEU A 106 -10.76 -3.27 -5.52
CA LEU A 106 -10.85 -2.89 -4.10
C LEU A 106 -12.10 -2.08 -3.76
N ASP A 107 -12.99 -1.91 -4.75
CA ASP A 107 -14.19 -1.07 -4.72
C ASP A 107 -15.13 -1.43 -3.55
N SER A 108 -15.18 -2.71 -3.15
CA SER A 108 -15.98 -3.18 -2.02
C SER A 108 -15.37 -2.88 -0.63
N VAL A 109 -14.07 -2.63 -0.56
CA VAL A 109 -13.32 -2.41 0.69
C VAL A 109 -13.14 -0.93 0.99
N ILE A 110 -12.92 -0.10 -0.04
CA ILE A 110 -12.66 1.35 0.11
C ILE A 110 -13.96 2.14 0.37
N ARG A 111 -15.08 1.78 -0.26
CA ARG A 111 -16.36 2.51 -0.12
C ARG A 111 -16.96 2.50 1.30
N ARG A 112 -16.55 1.59 2.20
CA ARG A 112 -17.08 1.53 3.58
C ARG A 112 -16.37 2.44 4.58
N ARG A 113 -15.30 3.14 4.19
CA ARG A 113 -14.55 4.00 5.12
C ARG A 113 -14.83 5.50 4.96
N TYR A 114 -15.60 5.89 3.94
CA TYR A 114 -15.91 7.28 3.61
C TYR A 114 -17.41 7.57 3.42
N LEU A 115 -18.28 6.64 3.84
CA LEU A 115 -19.72 6.84 4.10
C LEU A 115 -20.01 6.32 5.51
#